data_AF-A0A523ME08-F1
#
_entry.id   AF-A0A523ME08-F1
#
_cell.length_a   1.000
_cell.length_b   1.000
_cell.length_c   1.000
_cell.angle_alpha   90.00
_cell.angle_beta   90.00
_cell.angle_gamma   90.00
#
_symmetry.space_group_name_H-M   'P 1'
#
loop_
_entity.id
_entity.type
_entity.pdbx_description
1 polymer ?
#
loop_
_entity_poly.entity_id
_entity_poly.type
_entity_poly.pdbx_seq_one_letter_code
_entity_poly.pdbx_strand_id
1 'polypeptide(L)'
;MLSLLFGFFVVFNISALIIQNLSGEAPNAHGTIVDMFNGSVLWMASMIALLTAVKRYPDTKRLLLWLAVSAGAGAFAVDEMFEIHEQTVDMFGEDDYIKIVMLLIAVAGLILLYQMERPSRKVIQFFACGFFLHLCYLTTDFGDGDFFQLPFSIDNLYWAEEAFEMLAVQTYFAGLLIFYTTQAHLTSQEKQSEPNTLKNAPSQDRKGIQADTLGT
;
A
#
# COMPACT_ATOMS: atom_id res chain seq x y z
N MET A 1 -3.42 14.19 14.54
CA MET A 1 -3.54 13.37 13.31
C MET A 1 -3.86 11.93 13.63
N LEU A 2 -2.98 11.17 14.30
CA LEU A 2 -3.23 9.75 14.62
C LEU A 2 -4.55 9.52 15.40
N SER A 3 -4.85 10.31 16.42
CA SER A 3 -6.11 10.19 17.17
C SER A 3 -7.35 10.50 16.31
N LEU A 4 -7.24 11.41 15.34
CA LEU A 4 -8.34 11.73 14.42
C LEU A 4 -8.55 10.59 13.42
N LEU A 5 -7.47 10.03 12.90
CA LEU A 5 -7.51 8.90 11.97
C LEU A 5 -8.06 7.63 12.67
N PHE A 6 -7.63 7.38 13.91
CA PHE A 6 -8.19 6.31 14.73
C PHE A 6 -9.69 6.52 14.98
N GLY A 7 -10.10 7.73 15.40
CA GLY A 7 -11.52 8.04 15.59
C GLY A 7 -12.34 7.88 14.31
N PHE A 8 -11.81 8.33 13.17
CA PHE A 8 -12.43 8.14 11.86
C PHE A 8 -12.62 6.65 11.54
N PHE A 9 -11.58 5.83 11.66
CA PHE A 9 -11.70 4.39 11.38
C PHE A 9 -12.66 3.68 12.33
N VAL A 10 -12.65 4.01 13.62
CA VAL A 10 -13.61 3.42 14.56
C VAL A 10 -15.05 3.70 14.11
N VAL A 11 -15.36 4.96 13.79
CA VAL A 11 -16.70 5.33 13.30
C VAL A 11 -17.00 4.67 11.95
N PHE A 12 -16.01 4.61 11.05
CA PHE A 12 -16.13 4.00 9.72
C PHE A 12 -16.46 2.51 9.80
N ASN A 13 -15.71 1.72 10.58
CA ASN A 13 -15.97 0.29 10.78
C ASN A 13 -17.32 0.05 11.47
N ILE A 14 -17.60 0.77 12.57
CA ILE A 14 -18.88 0.62 13.27
C ILE A 14 -20.05 0.93 12.33
N SER A 15 -19.92 1.94 11.47
CA SER A 15 -20.95 2.28 10.48
C SER A 15 -21.12 1.16 9.45
N ALA A 16 -20.02 0.64 8.88
CA ALA A 16 -20.05 -0.48 7.94
C ALA A 16 -20.77 -1.70 8.53
N LEU A 17 -20.35 -2.13 9.72
CA LEU A 17 -20.91 -3.29 10.40
C LEU A 17 -22.39 -3.11 10.78
N ILE A 18 -22.77 -1.92 11.25
CA ILE A 18 -24.17 -1.63 11.57
C ILE A 18 -25.02 -1.66 10.30
N ILE A 19 -24.56 -1.03 9.21
CA ILE A 19 -25.35 -0.95 7.97
C ILE A 19 -25.43 -2.35 7.33
N GLN A 20 -24.35 -3.14 7.34
CA GLN A 20 -24.35 -4.55 6.89
C GLN A 20 -25.35 -5.37 7.70
N ASN A 21 -25.33 -5.27 9.02
CA ASN A 21 -26.28 -6.00 9.85
C ASN A 21 -27.74 -5.53 9.63
N LEU A 22 -27.95 -4.27 9.25
CA LEU A 22 -29.28 -3.74 8.93
C LEU A 22 -29.78 -4.11 7.53
N SER A 23 -28.89 -4.43 6.56
CA SER A 23 -29.31 -4.92 5.25
C SER A 23 -29.93 -6.32 5.35
N GLY A 24 -29.53 -7.10 6.36
CA GLY A 24 -29.97 -8.49 6.53
C GLY A 24 -29.30 -9.46 5.55
N GLU A 25 -28.27 -8.99 4.84
CA GLU A 25 -27.46 -9.80 3.93
C GLU A 25 -26.29 -10.44 4.70
N ALA A 26 -25.89 -11.63 4.28
CA ALA A 26 -24.73 -12.30 4.85
C ALA A 26 -23.46 -11.48 4.56
N PRO A 27 -22.44 -11.53 5.44
CA PRO A 27 -21.18 -10.82 5.23
C PRO A 27 -20.43 -11.26 3.96
N ASN A 28 -20.61 -12.51 3.52
CA ASN A 28 -20.02 -13.05 2.30
C ASN A 28 -20.96 -12.93 1.07
N ALA A 29 -21.98 -12.08 1.15
CA ALA A 29 -22.89 -11.89 0.03
C ALA A 29 -22.24 -11.03 -1.06
N HIS A 30 -22.72 -11.15 -2.29
CA HIS A 30 -22.18 -10.38 -3.39
C HIS A 30 -22.43 -8.87 -3.26
N GLY A 31 -21.36 -8.08 -3.19
CA GLY A 31 -21.32 -6.62 -3.27
C GLY A 31 -21.78 -5.99 -1.96
N THR A 32 -21.27 -6.52 -0.85
CA THR A 32 -21.72 -6.12 0.47
C THR A 32 -21.42 -4.66 0.76
N ILE A 33 -22.09 -4.14 1.79
CA ILE A 33 -21.80 -2.80 2.30
C ILE A 33 -20.37 -2.74 2.84
N VAL A 34 -19.83 -3.85 3.33
CA VAL A 34 -18.46 -3.91 3.83
C VAL A 34 -17.48 -3.75 2.66
N ASP A 35 -17.67 -4.46 1.55
CA ASP A 35 -16.86 -4.37 0.33
C ASP A 35 -16.90 -2.95 -0.24
N MET A 36 -18.07 -2.31 -0.27
CA MET A 36 -18.19 -0.91 -0.70
C MET A 36 -17.37 0.04 0.18
N PHE A 37 -17.36 -0.19 1.50
CA PHE A 37 -16.55 0.58 2.43
C PHE A 37 -15.06 0.29 2.21
N ASN A 38 -14.66 -0.98 2.04
CA ASN A 38 -13.30 -1.40 1.80
C ASN A 38 -12.74 -0.82 0.48
N GLY A 39 -13.49 -0.99 -0.61
CA GLY A 39 -13.25 -0.40 -1.92
C GLY A 39 -13.10 1.12 -1.88
N SER A 40 -13.91 1.83 -1.08
CA SER A 40 -13.76 3.28 -0.91
C SER A 40 -12.41 3.68 -0.28
N VAL A 41 -11.91 2.90 0.69
CA VAL A 41 -10.61 3.14 1.33
C VAL A 41 -9.47 2.83 0.37
N LEU A 42 -9.57 1.76 -0.40
CA LEU A 42 -8.63 1.44 -1.47
C LEU A 42 -8.60 2.55 -2.54
N TRP A 43 -9.74 3.14 -2.86
CA TRP A 43 -9.80 4.27 -3.79
C TRP A 43 -9.06 5.51 -3.25
N MET A 44 -9.26 5.82 -1.98
CA MET A 44 -8.50 6.88 -1.31
C MET A 44 -7.00 6.55 -1.28
N ALA A 45 -6.62 5.31 -1.01
CA ALA A 45 -5.22 4.86 -1.03
C ALA A 45 -4.60 5.03 -2.42
N SER A 46 -5.31 4.65 -3.48
CA SER A 46 -4.91 4.83 -4.88
C SER A 46 -4.65 6.30 -5.20
N MET A 47 -5.55 7.20 -4.78
CA MET A 47 -5.38 8.65 -4.98
C MET A 47 -4.18 9.22 -4.22
N ILE A 48 -3.95 8.79 -2.97
CA ILE A 48 -2.76 9.21 -2.21
C ILE A 48 -1.48 8.74 -2.89
N ALA A 49 -1.45 7.50 -3.38
CA ALA A 49 -0.30 6.97 -4.11
C ALA A 49 -0.04 7.75 -5.41
N LEU A 50 -1.09 8.09 -6.17
CA LEU A 50 -0.98 8.92 -7.37
C LEU A 50 -0.43 10.32 -7.05
N LEU A 51 -0.98 10.97 -6.02
CA LEU A 51 -0.49 12.28 -5.57
C LEU A 51 0.96 12.21 -5.09
N THR A 52 1.35 11.10 -4.47
CA THR A 52 2.74 10.83 -4.07
C THR A 52 3.65 10.73 -5.29
N ALA A 53 3.23 9.99 -6.32
CA ALA A 53 3.95 9.83 -7.58
C ALA A 53 4.20 11.21 -8.25
N VAL A 54 3.12 11.97 -8.49
CA VAL A 54 3.16 13.22 -9.27
C VAL A 54 3.90 14.34 -8.55
N LYS A 55 3.71 14.49 -7.23
CA LYS A 55 4.20 15.67 -6.50
C LYS A 55 5.63 15.57 -6.00
N ARG A 56 6.23 14.37 -5.92
CA ARG A 56 7.48 14.18 -5.15
C ARG A 56 8.67 13.68 -5.91
N TYR A 57 8.47 12.90 -6.97
CA TYR A 57 9.56 12.15 -7.55
C TYR A 57 9.83 12.59 -8.99
N PRO A 58 10.93 13.33 -9.23
CA PRO A 58 11.48 13.47 -10.57
C PRO A 58 12.24 12.20 -11.01
N ASP A 59 12.57 11.30 -10.07
CA ASP A 59 13.18 10.00 -10.38
C ASP A 59 12.15 9.03 -10.95
N THR A 60 12.44 8.49 -12.13
CA THR A 60 11.55 7.59 -12.85
C THR A 60 11.25 6.31 -12.07
N LYS A 61 12.20 5.76 -11.31
CA LYS A 61 11.98 4.50 -10.59
C LYS A 61 10.95 4.66 -9.47
N ARG A 62 11.10 5.69 -8.63
CA ARG A 62 10.13 5.97 -7.56
C ARG A 62 8.78 6.40 -8.13
N LEU A 63 8.76 7.19 -9.21
CA LEU A 63 7.54 7.53 -9.91
C LEU A 63 6.78 6.26 -10.34
N LEU A 64 7.46 5.34 -11.02
CA LEU A 64 6.86 4.08 -11.48
C LEU A 64 6.39 3.19 -10.32
N LEU A 65 7.14 3.12 -9.22
CA LEU A 65 6.71 2.42 -8.02
C LEU A 65 5.37 2.96 -7.51
N TRP A 66 5.26 4.28 -7.34
CA TRP A 66 4.03 4.89 -6.81
C TRP A 66 2.86 4.84 -7.79
N LEU A 67 3.13 4.90 -9.10
CA LEU A 67 2.11 4.63 -10.11
C LEU A 67 1.63 3.18 -10.05
N ALA A 68 2.53 2.22 -9.85
CA ALA A 68 2.16 0.81 -9.68
C ALA A 68 1.33 0.59 -8.41
N VAL A 69 1.70 1.20 -7.28
CA VAL A 69 0.92 1.16 -6.04
C VAL A 69 -0.48 1.78 -6.25
N SER A 70 -0.55 2.91 -6.95
CA SER A 70 -1.82 3.58 -7.26
C SER A 70 -2.70 2.71 -8.16
N ALA A 71 -2.15 2.14 -9.22
CA ALA A 71 -2.86 1.25 -10.14
C ALA A 71 -3.33 -0.02 -9.43
N GLY A 72 -2.48 -0.63 -8.59
CA GLY A 72 -2.82 -1.83 -7.82
C GLY A 72 -3.95 -1.59 -6.83
N ALA A 73 -3.82 -0.57 -5.96
CA ALA A 73 -4.90 -0.20 -5.03
C ALA A 73 -6.19 0.19 -5.77
N GLY A 74 -6.04 0.76 -6.96
CA GLY A 74 -7.17 1.11 -7.80
C GLY A 74 -7.88 -0.08 -8.44
N ALA A 75 -7.12 -1.05 -8.91
CA ALA A 75 -7.65 -2.31 -9.42
C ALA A 75 -8.40 -3.05 -8.31
N PHE A 76 -7.83 -3.14 -7.11
CA PHE A 76 -8.52 -3.72 -5.96
C PHE A 76 -9.78 -2.94 -5.59
N ALA A 77 -9.75 -1.60 -5.58
CA ALA A 77 -10.96 -0.82 -5.31
C ALA A 77 -12.10 -1.12 -6.30
N VAL A 78 -11.78 -1.30 -7.58
CA VAL A 78 -12.77 -1.68 -8.61
C VAL A 78 -13.23 -3.12 -8.38
N ASP A 79 -12.31 -4.02 -8.09
CA ASP A 79 -12.64 -5.42 -7.82
C ASP A 79 -13.58 -5.56 -6.61
N GLU A 80 -13.29 -4.91 -5.49
CA GLU A 80 -14.18 -4.88 -4.31
C GLU A 80 -15.56 -4.30 -4.60
N MET A 81 -15.64 -3.24 -5.40
CA MET A 81 -16.93 -2.55 -5.65
C MET A 81 -17.81 -3.27 -6.69
N PHE A 82 -17.22 -4.13 -7.52
CA PHE A 82 -17.91 -4.77 -8.64
C PHE A 82 -17.78 -6.29 -8.67
N GLU A 83 -17.02 -6.86 -7.73
CA GLU A 83 -16.74 -8.28 -7.55
C GLU A 83 -16.32 -8.98 -8.84
N ILE A 84 -15.29 -8.44 -9.47
CA ILE A 84 -14.84 -8.98 -10.75
C ILE A 84 -14.26 -10.38 -10.54
N HIS A 85 -13.52 -10.61 -9.45
CA HIS A 85 -12.96 -11.93 -9.15
C HIS A 85 -14.06 -13.00 -8.99
N GLU A 86 -15.12 -12.73 -8.21
CA GLU A 86 -16.26 -13.63 -8.03
C GLU A 86 -16.95 -14.00 -9.35
N GLN A 87 -17.18 -13.03 -10.24
CA GLN A 87 -17.78 -13.27 -11.56
C GLN A 87 -16.90 -14.13 -12.47
N THR A 88 -15.62 -14.27 -12.14
CA THR A 88 -14.64 -15.02 -12.92
C THR A 88 -14.26 -16.36 -12.30
N VAL A 89 -14.75 -16.69 -11.10
CA VAL A 89 -14.57 -18.00 -10.44
C VAL A 89 -15.03 -19.13 -11.35
N ASP A 90 -16.19 -18.97 -12.00
CA ASP A 90 -16.71 -19.94 -12.98
C ASP A 90 -15.76 -20.19 -14.18
N MET A 91 -14.86 -19.24 -14.48
CA MET A 91 -13.93 -19.32 -15.62
C MET A 91 -12.53 -19.78 -15.22
N PHE A 92 -12.05 -19.44 -14.01
CA PHE A 92 -10.67 -19.68 -13.60
C PHE A 92 -10.51 -20.65 -12.43
N GLY A 93 -11.61 -21.10 -11.81
CA GLY A 93 -11.61 -21.98 -10.65
C GLY A 93 -11.43 -21.22 -9.33
N GLU A 94 -11.20 -21.97 -8.25
CA GLU A 94 -10.93 -21.44 -6.90
C GLU A 94 -9.82 -20.37 -6.92
N ASP A 95 -10.10 -19.24 -6.29
CA ASP A 95 -9.29 -18.02 -6.32
C ASP A 95 -8.21 -17.97 -5.21
N ASP A 96 -8.27 -18.92 -4.29
CA ASP A 96 -7.36 -19.16 -3.17
C ASP A 96 -5.86 -19.08 -3.52
N TYR A 97 -5.46 -19.67 -4.66
CA TYR A 97 -4.07 -19.57 -5.14
C TYR A 97 -3.70 -18.15 -5.58
N ILE A 98 -4.65 -17.39 -6.12
CA ILE A 98 -4.45 -16.00 -6.53
C ILE A 98 -4.21 -15.14 -5.27
N LYS A 99 -4.96 -15.36 -4.19
CA LYS A 99 -4.76 -14.66 -2.90
C LYS A 99 -3.36 -14.89 -2.34
N ILE A 100 -2.80 -16.11 -2.44
CA ILE A 100 -1.40 -16.39 -2.10
C ILE A 100 -0.42 -15.60 -2.98
N VAL A 101 -0.67 -15.53 -4.29
CA VAL A 101 0.17 -14.73 -5.20
C VAL A 101 0.10 -13.24 -4.84
N MET A 102 -1.09 -12.72 -4.51
CA MET A 102 -1.26 -11.34 -4.05
C MET A 102 -0.49 -11.07 -2.76
N LEU A 103 -0.48 -12.00 -1.80
CA LEU A 103 0.32 -11.89 -0.58
C LEU A 103 1.82 -11.77 -0.90
N LEU A 104 2.34 -12.60 -1.81
CA LEU A 104 3.74 -12.54 -2.22
C LEU A 104 4.07 -11.21 -2.90
N ILE A 105 3.17 -10.69 -3.73
CA ILE A 105 3.28 -9.37 -4.36
C ILE A 105 3.29 -8.27 -3.29
N ALA A 106 2.43 -8.36 -2.26
CA ALA A 106 2.40 -7.41 -1.15
C ALA A 106 3.74 -7.40 -0.39
N VAL A 107 4.31 -8.57 -0.06
CA VAL A 107 5.63 -8.68 0.57
C VAL A 107 6.71 -8.04 -0.31
N ALA A 108 6.74 -8.37 -1.60
CA ALA A 108 7.69 -7.78 -2.53
C ALA A 108 7.54 -6.25 -2.61
N GLY A 109 6.31 -5.75 -2.66
CA GLY A 109 5.98 -4.33 -2.66
C GLY A 109 6.48 -3.62 -1.40
N LEU A 110 6.26 -4.20 -0.21
CA LEU A 110 6.76 -3.66 1.05
C LEU A 110 8.29 -3.63 1.12
N ILE A 111 8.97 -4.65 0.61
CA ILE A 111 10.44 -4.69 0.52
C ILE A 111 10.94 -3.60 -0.43
N LEU A 112 10.36 -3.48 -1.62
CA LEU A 112 10.73 -2.44 -2.60
C LEU A 112 10.50 -1.05 -2.02
N LEU A 113 9.35 -0.83 -1.37
CA LEU A 113 9.03 0.43 -0.71
C LEU A 113 10.05 0.77 0.38
N TYR A 114 10.44 -0.22 1.20
CA TYR A 114 11.46 -0.03 2.23
C TYR A 114 12.82 0.36 1.63
N GLN A 115 13.26 -0.35 0.59
CA GLN A 115 14.55 -0.13 -0.06
C GLN A 115 14.62 1.23 -0.79
N MET A 116 13.53 1.61 -1.47
CA MET A 116 13.50 2.79 -2.33
C MET A 116 13.17 4.06 -1.56
N GLU A 117 12.22 4.01 -0.61
CA GLU A 117 11.73 5.21 0.07
C GLU A 117 12.29 5.39 1.48
N ARG A 118 12.85 4.34 2.09
CA ARG A 118 13.36 4.35 3.47
C ARG A 118 12.33 4.97 4.44
N PRO A 119 11.15 4.34 4.56
CA PRO A 119 10.05 4.90 5.32
C PRO A 119 10.41 5.11 6.80
N SER A 120 9.75 6.06 7.44
CA SER A 120 9.98 6.35 8.86
C SER A 120 9.54 5.15 9.71
N ARG A 121 10.10 5.01 10.93
CA ARG A 121 9.74 3.92 11.85
C ARG A 121 8.22 3.79 12.07
N LYS A 122 7.51 4.93 12.13
CA LYS A 122 6.05 4.94 12.30
C LYS A 122 5.33 4.33 11.08
N VAL A 123 5.73 4.72 9.87
CA VAL A 123 5.17 4.16 8.63
C VAL A 123 5.40 2.65 8.56
N ILE A 124 6.62 2.20 8.90
CA ILE A 124 6.96 0.77 8.95
C ILE A 124 6.06 0.03 9.96
N GLN A 125 5.81 0.60 11.14
CA GLN A 125 4.93 0.00 12.13
C GLN A 125 3.49 -0.18 11.60
N PHE A 126 2.96 0.82 10.89
CA PHE A 126 1.65 0.69 10.25
C PHE A 126 1.64 -0.38 9.17
N PHE A 127 2.62 -0.42 8.27
CA PHE A 127 2.67 -1.46 7.24
C PHE A 127 2.88 -2.87 7.81
N ALA A 128 3.70 -3.02 8.85
CA ALA A 128 3.85 -4.31 9.53
C ALA A 128 2.56 -4.75 10.23
N CYS A 129 1.83 -3.82 10.85
CA CYS A 129 0.53 -4.08 11.47
C CYS A 129 -0.53 -4.45 10.43
N GLY A 130 -0.59 -3.71 9.31
CA GLY A 130 -1.48 -4.02 8.19
C GLY A 130 -1.17 -5.37 7.55
N PHE A 131 0.12 -5.71 7.42
CA PHE A 131 0.53 -7.02 6.93
C PHE A 131 0.17 -8.16 7.88
N PHE A 132 0.32 -7.96 9.19
CA PHE A 132 -0.15 -8.93 10.16
C PHE A 132 -1.67 -9.15 10.08
N LEU A 133 -2.45 -8.07 9.97
CA LEU A 133 -3.91 -8.16 9.79
C LEU A 133 -4.29 -8.85 8.48
N HIS A 134 -3.57 -8.58 7.39
CA HIS A 134 -3.73 -9.27 6.11
C HIS A 134 -3.49 -10.78 6.26
N LEU A 135 -2.46 -11.19 7.03
CA LEU A 135 -2.25 -12.61 7.32
C LEU A 135 -3.40 -13.21 8.14
N CYS A 136 -3.97 -12.47 9.10
CA CYS A 136 -5.15 -12.92 9.82
C CYS A 136 -6.35 -13.10 8.90
N TYR A 137 -6.59 -12.14 7.98
CA TYR A 137 -7.60 -12.21 6.94
C TYR A 137 -7.46 -13.47 6.09
N LEU A 138 -6.29 -13.71 5.49
CA LEU A 138 -6.05 -14.92 4.69
C LEU A 138 -6.16 -16.20 5.52
N THR A 139 -5.85 -16.14 6.82
CA THR A 139 -5.99 -17.31 7.68
C THR A 139 -7.45 -17.66 7.94
N THR A 140 -8.33 -16.66 8.06
CA THR A 140 -9.77 -16.88 8.26
C THR A 140 -10.45 -17.33 6.97
N ASP A 141 -10.05 -16.74 5.85
CA ASP A 141 -10.51 -17.04 4.49
C ASP A 141 -10.17 -18.49 4.10
N PHE A 142 -8.88 -18.87 4.10
CA PHE A 142 -8.44 -20.25 3.82
C PHE A 142 -8.87 -21.30 4.85
N GLY A 143 -9.49 -20.86 5.94
CA GLY A 143 -9.83 -21.67 7.11
C GLY A 143 -11.21 -22.31 7.06
N ASP A 144 -11.96 -22.13 5.99
CA ASP A 144 -13.32 -22.65 5.79
C ASP A 144 -13.35 -24.10 5.27
N GLY A 145 -12.29 -24.56 4.60
CA GLY A 145 -12.12 -25.95 4.19
C GLY A 145 -11.19 -26.20 3.00
N ASP A 146 -10.85 -25.17 2.22
CA ASP A 146 -10.14 -25.35 0.94
C ASP A 146 -8.66 -25.74 1.12
N PHE A 147 -7.93 -25.02 1.98
CA PHE A 147 -6.57 -25.42 2.38
C PHE A 147 -6.53 -26.10 3.75
N PHE A 148 -7.26 -25.57 4.72
CA PHE A 148 -7.34 -26.10 6.08
C PHE A 148 -8.68 -25.73 6.71
N GLN A 149 -9.00 -26.34 7.86
CA GLN A 149 -10.26 -26.07 8.56
C GLN A 149 -9.99 -25.56 9.97
N LEU A 150 -10.50 -24.37 10.28
CA LEU A 150 -10.47 -23.81 11.62
C LEU A 150 -11.67 -24.31 12.46
N PRO A 151 -11.52 -24.41 13.80
CA PRO A 151 -12.58 -24.91 14.68
C PRO A 151 -13.64 -23.83 15.00
N PHE A 152 -14.10 -23.11 13.98
CA PHE A 152 -15.14 -22.08 14.07
C PHE A 152 -16.28 -22.39 13.09
N SER A 153 -17.48 -21.83 13.32
CA SER A 153 -18.55 -21.91 12.34
C SER A 153 -18.24 -21.04 11.12
N ILE A 154 -18.71 -21.46 9.94
CA ILE A 154 -18.55 -20.74 8.67
C ILE A 154 -18.98 -19.27 8.81
N ASP A 155 -20.15 -19.01 9.39
CA ASP A 155 -20.62 -17.63 9.62
C ASP A 155 -19.64 -16.78 10.44
N ASN A 156 -18.95 -17.37 11.42
CA ASN A 156 -17.97 -16.63 12.24
C ASN A 156 -16.67 -16.38 11.46
N LEU A 157 -16.31 -17.28 10.54
CA LEU A 157 -15.16 -17.11 9.67
C LEU A 157 -15.40 -15.94 8.71
N TYR A 158 -16.55 -15.89 8.04
CA TYR A 158 -16.90 -14.76 7.16
C TYR A 158 -16.89 -13.42 7.89
N TRP A 159 -17.50 -13.32 9.08
CA TRP A 159 -17.42 -12.07 9.86
C TRP A 159 -15.99 -11.70 10.29
N ALA A 160 -15.15 -12.69 10.58
CA ALA A 160 -13.77 -12.44 10.96
C ALA A 160 -12.93 -12.01 9.75
N GLU A 161 -13.16 -12.62 8.60
CA GLU A 161 -12.57 -12.29 7.31
C GLU A 161 -12.82 -10.82 6.96
N GLU A 162 -14.09 -10.41 6.88
CA GLU A 162 -14.51 -9.02 6.64
C GLU A 162 -13.84 -8.03 7.60
N ALA A 163 -13.83 -8.37 8.89
CA ALA A 163 -13.25 -7.51 9.91
C ALA A 163 -11.73 -7.38 9.75
N PHE A 164 -11.02 -8.48 9.49
CA PHE A 164 -9.58 -8.45 9.32
C PHE A 164 -9.17 -7.76 8.02
N GLU A 165 -9.93 -7.96 6.96
CA GLU A 165 -9.69 -7.29 5.69
C GLU A 165 -9.82 -5.78 5.82
N MET A 166 -10.97 -5.30 6.31
CA MET A 166 -11.21 -3.86 6.55
C MET A 166 -10.09 -3.24 7.40
N LEU A 167 -9.70 -3.92 8.49
CA LEU A 167 -8.65 -3.46 9.39
C LEU A 167 -7.29 -3.44 8.68
N ALA A 168 -6.97 -4.45 7.86
CA ALA A 168 -5.74 -4.50 7.09
C ALA A 168 -5.65 -3.32 6.11
N VAL A 169 -6.68 -3.14 5.27
CA VAL A 169 -6.76 -2.06 4.26
C VAL A 169 -6.66 -0.68 4.92
N GLN A 170 -7.42 -0.43 5.99
CA GLN A 170 -7.36 0.84 6.72
C GLN A 170 -5.99 1.08 7.36
N THR A 171 -5.33 0.04 7.88
CA THR A 171 -4.00 0.15 8.48
C THR A 171 -2.94 0.45 7.42
N TYR A 172 -3.03 -0.16 6.23
CA TYR A 172 -2.21 0.20 5.08
C TYR A 172 -2.45 1.64 4.63
N PHE A 173 -3.72 2.05 4.50
CA PHE A 173 -4.09 3.42 4.16
C PHE A 173 -3.54 4.43 5.18
N ALA A 174 -3.57 4.12 6.48
CA ALA A 174 -2.95 4.93 7.51
C ALA A 174 -1.44 5.09 7.30
N GLY A 175 -0.75 3.99 7.03
CA GLY A 175 0.68 3.99 6.71
C GLY A 175 0.99 4.87 5.51
N LEU A 176 0.20 4.76 4.44
CA LEU A 176 0.29 5.58 3.23
C LEU A 176 0.02 7.06 3.51
N LEU A 177 -1.01 7.40 4.28
CA LEU A 177 -1.32 8.77 4.61
C LEU A 177 -0.24 9.40 5.50
N ILE A 178 0.32 8.65 6.46
CA ILE A 178 1.44 9.11 7.28
C ILE A 178 2.68 9.29 6.41
N PHE A 179 2.97 8.34 5.51
CA PHE A 179 4.07 8.47 4.54
C PHE A 179 3.92 9.72 3.69
N TYR A 180 2.72 9.93 3.15
CA TYR A 180 2.36 11.13 2.41
C TYR A 180 2.61 12.36 3.30
N THR A 181 1.93 12.53 4.40
CA THR A 181 1.99 13.77 5.18
C THR A 181 3.36 14.07 5.81
N THR A 182 4.14 13.06 6.21
CA THR A 182 5.35 13.28 7.02
C THR A 182 6.67 13.20 6.23
N GLN A 183 6.78 12.32 5.24
CA GLN A 183 8.03 12.14 4.49
C GLN A 183 8.13 12.97 3.21
N ALA A 184 7.04 13.63 2.77
CA ALA A 184 7.08 14.57 1.64
C ALA A 184 8.05 15.71 1.82
N HIS A 185 8.12 16.20 3.06
CA HIS A 185 8.75 17.48 3.35
C HIS A 185 10.27 17.35 3.44
N LEU A 186 10.79 16.16 3.71
CA LEU A 186 12.22 15.91 3.91
C LEU A 186 12.99 15.86 2.58
N THR A 187 12.44 15.21 1.55
CA THR A 187 13.12 15.06 0.25
C THR A 187 13.32 16.40 -0.48
N SER A 188 12.42 17.36 -0.27
CA SER A 188 12.52 18.70 -0.85
C SER A 188 13.53 19.58 -0.11
N GLN A 189 13.70 19.41 1.21
CA GLN A 189 14.68 20.16 1.99
C GLN A 189 16.11 19.62 1.81
N GLU A 190 16.29 18.31 1.66
CA GLU A 190 17.59 17.69 1.41
C GLU A 190 18.18 18.14 0.06
N LYS A 191 17.34 18.25 -0.99
CA LYS A 191 17.75 18.81 -2.29
C LYS A 191 18.08 20.30 -2.27
N GLN A 192 17.51 21.07 -1.35
CA GLN A 192 17.81 22.51 -1.21
C GLN A 192 19.02 22.79 -0.32
N SER A 193 19.42 21.83 0.52
CA SER A 193 20.54 21.98 1.45
C SER A 193 21.85 21.43 0.91
N GLU A 194 21.88 20.80 -0.27
CA GLU A 194 23.12 20.51 -0.99
C GLU A 194 23.85 21.84 -1.27
N PRO A 195 24.96 22.13 -0.56
CA PRO A 195 25.60 23.41 -0.68
C PRO A 195 26.22 23.52 -2.07
N ASN A 196 26.07 24.70 -2.69
CA ASN A 196 26.70 25.12 -3.96
C ASN A 196 28.24 25.07 -3.94
N THR A 197 28.86 24.47 -2.92
CA THR A 197 30.30 24.33 -2.70
C THR A 197 31.03 23.58 -3.82
N LEU A 198 30.33 22.81 -4.66
CA LEU A 198 30.95 22.18 -5.84
C LEU A 198 30.97 23.06 -7.10
N LYS A 199 30.26 24.19 -7.13
CA LYS A 199 30.34 25.16 -8.25
C LYS A 199 31.44 26.20 -8.09
N ASN A 200 32.07 26.30 -6.92
CA ASN A 200 33.14 27.26 -6.64
C ASN A 200 34.49 26.59 -6.37
N ALA A 201 34.69 25.34 -6.80
CA ALA A 201 36.04 24.79 -6.84
C ALA A 201 36.86 25.64 -7.83
N PRO A 202 37.89 26.40 -7.37
CA PRO A 202 38.69 27.22 -8.25
C PRO A 202 39.32 26.32 -9.30
N SER A 203 39.21 26.70 -10.57
CA SER A 203 39.90 26.07 -11.68
C SER A 203 41.41 26.20 -11.46
N GLN A 204 41.99 25.28 -10.70
CA GLN A 204 43.43 25.22 -10.54
C GLN A 204 44.04 24.72 -11.85
N ASP A 205 44.66 25.68 -12.55
CA ASP A 205 45.84 25.51 -13.38
C ASP A 205 45.90 24.27 -14.29
N ARG A 206 45.29 24.40 -15.48
CA ARG A 206 45.92 23.85 -16.70
C ARG A 206 46.90 24.88 -17.26
N LYS A 207 47.99 25.13 -16.54
CA LYS A 207 49.17 25.77 -17.12
C LYS A 207 50.13 24.70 -17.63
N GLY A 208 50.25 24.67 -18.95
CA GLY A 208 51.50 24.44 -19.71
C GLY A 208 52.36 23.24 -19.33
N ILE A 209 52.20 22.14 -20.08
CA ILE A 209 53.34 21.30 -20.44
C ILE A 209 53.50 21.42 -21.96
N GLN A 210 54.36 22.35 -22.35
CA GLN A 210 55.00 22.44 -23.67
C GLN A 210 56.50 22.62 -23.40
N ALA A 211 57.32 22.12 -24.33
CA ALA A 211 58.79 22.07 -24.35
C ALA A 211 59.40 20.91 -23.54
N ASP A 212 60.41 20.19 -23.98
CA ASP A 212 61.17 20.09 -25.24
C ASP A 212 62.10 18.89 -25.00
N THR A 213 62.18 17.93 -25.90
CA THR A 213 63.33 17.01 -25.95
C THR A 213 63.63 16.61 -27.39
N LEU A 214 64.43 17.46 -28.02
CA LEU A 214 65.34 17.13 -29.12
C LEU A 214 66.76 17.13 -28.52
N GLY A 215 67.54 16.09 -28.82
CA GLY A 215 69.00 16.14 -28.75
C GLY A 215 69.67 15.05 -27.92
N THR A 216 69.92 13.88 -28.51
CA THR A 216 71.27 13.35 -28.82
C THR A 216 71.16 12.09 -29.66
#